data_AF-A0AA44U3T6-F1
#
_entry.id   AF-A0AA44U3T6-F1
#
_cell.length_a   1.000
_cell.length_b   1.000
_cell.length_c   1.000
_cell.angle_alpha   90.00
_cell.angle_beta   90.00
_cell.angle_gamma   90.00
#
_symmetry.space_group_name_H-M   'P 1'
#
loop_
_entity.id
_entity.type
_entity.pdbx_description
1 polymer ?
#
loop_
_entity_poly.entity_id
_entity_poly.type
_entity_poly.pdbx_seq_one_letter_code
_entity_poly.pdbx_strand_id
1 'polypeptide(L)'
;MTNVDAQKSPLPYLSQDIPMRTGTHVDFTSPVMMDQRFGWNFQPTGQVVGADSKCSPIEAGNNRPAHPPAVGGNVKLASFNMLSYFTDVGQDEPDCKAYVDHDSTPVSANSCLVRGAYTPKAFADQQAKIVTAINGLGADVVSLEEVENSVQITWHRGQSRDASLVHLVGALNKAAGSTGSTFLARPSCPRMKTSFARHLSTKWAR
;
A
#
# COMPACT_ATOMS: atom_id res chain seq x y z
N MET A 1 3.48 18.24 -33.50
CA MET A 1 4.86 18.63 -33.14
C MET A 1 5.25 17.82 -31.92
N THR A 2 6.31 17.02 -31.99
CA THR A 2 6.88 16.32 -30.84
C THR A 2 8.05 17.14 -30.30
N ASN A 3 8.10 17.31 -28.98
CA ASN A 3 9.17 18.04 -28.31
C ASN A 3 10.35 17.11 -28.02
N VAL A 4 11.27 16.99 -28.99
CA VAL A 4 12.40 16.05 -28.93
C VAL A 4 13.30 16.32 -27.73
N ASP A 5 13.50 17.58 -27.37
CA ASP A 5 14.35 17.97 -26.24
C ASP A 5 13.78 17.52 -24.88
N ALA A 6 12.45 17.48 -24.75
CA ALA A 6 11.79 17.02 -23.53
C ALA A 6 11.75 15.49 -23.38
N GLN A 7 11.78 14.72 -24.47
CA GLN A 7 11.53 13.27 -24.47
C GLN A 7 12.50 12.44 -23.62
N LYS A 8 13.70 12.97 -23.32
CA LYS A 8 14.72 12.31 -22.50
C LYS A 8 15.12 13.12 -21.27
N SER A 9 14.40 14.21 -20.99
CA SER A 9 14.64 15.04 -19.82
C SER A 9 13.84 14.51 -18.62
N PRO A 10 14.34 14.65 -17.38
CA PRO A 10 13.53 14.42 -16.19
C PRO A 10 12.24 15.23 -16.25
N LEU A 11 11.13 14.67 -15.75
CA LEU A 11 9.87 15.42 -15.67
C LEU A 11 10.07 16.64 -14.75
N PRO A 12 9.69 17.85 -15.20
CA PRO A 12 9.75 19.01 -14.33
C PRO A 12 8.79 18.84 -13.14
N TYR A 13 9.15 19.45 -12.00
CA TYR A 13 8.37 19.43 -10.75
C TYR A 13 8.27 18.06 -10.07
N LEU A 14 8.89 17.01 -10.59
CA LEU A 14 8.95 15.70 -9.96
C LEU A 14 10.33 15.48 -9.30
N SER A 15 10.40 15.62 -7.98
CA SER A 15 11.63 15.45 -7.19
C SER A 15 11.37 14.60 -5.95
N GLN A 16 12.37 13.82 -5.52
CA GLN A 16 12.35 13.12 -4.22
C GLN A 16 12.79 14.03 -3.08
N ASP A 17 13.66 15.01 -3.35
CA ASP A 17 14.14 15.96 -2.34
C ASP A 17 13.07 17.01 -2.02
N ILE A 18 12.30 17.41 -3.03
CA ILE A 18 11.21 18.38 -2.94
C ILE A 18 9.94 17.75 -3.55
N PRO A 19 9.32 16.80 -2.85
CA PRO A 19 8.16 16.10 -3.39
C PRO A 19 6.93 17.02 -3.43
N MET A 20 6.37 17.18 -4.62
CA MET A 20 5.07 17.83 -4.80
C MET A 20 3.97 16.92 -4.25
N ARG A 21 3.29 17.39 -3.21
CA ARG A 21 2.18 16.71 -2.53
C ARG A 21 1.00 17.64 -2.35
N THR A 22 -0.18 17.10 -2.10
CA THR A 22 -1.35 17.89 -1.69
C THR A 22 -1.00 18.78 -0.50
N GLY A 23 -1.29 20.08 -0.60
CA GLY A 23 -0.94 21.07 0.42
C GLY A 23 0.48 21.62 0.34
N THR A 24 1.27 21.25 -0.69
CA THR A 24 2.55 21.92 -0.97
C THR A 24 2.25 23.35 -1.41
N HIS A 25 2.86 24.32 -0.73
CA HIS A 25 2.84 25.71 -1.17
C HIS A 25 3.95 25.92 -2.18
N VAL A 26 3.62 26.62 -3.26
CA VAL A 26 4.56 27.01 -4.30
C VAL A 26 4.62 28.53 -4.37
N ASP A 27 5.81 29.07 -4.58
CA ASP A 27 6.02 30.50 -4.80
C ASP A 27 6.30 30.73 -6.28
N PHE A 28 5.68 31.75 -6.86
CA PHE A 28 6.02 32.17 -8.22
C PHE A 28 7.30 33.02 -8.19
N THR A 29 8.37 32.50 -8.78
CA THR A 29 9.68 33.19 -8.87
C THR A 29 9.86 33.93 -10.20
N SER A 30 8.91 33.77 -11.13
CA SER A 30 8.87 34.48 -12.40
C SER A 30 7.44 34.75 -12.85
N PRO A 31 7.20 35.75 -13.74
CA PRO A 31 5.87 36.01 -14.28
C PRO A 31 5.29 34.77 -14.96
N VAL A 32 3.97 34.62 -14.83
CA VAL A 32 3.18 33.57 -15.49
C VAL A 32 2.08 34.20 -16.33
N MET A 33 1.67 33.50 -17.37
CA MET A 33 0.48 33.85 -18.15
C MET A 33 -0.74 33.18 -17.52
N MET A 34 -1.74 33.97 -17.14
CA MET A 34 -3.04 33.43 -16.74
C MET A 34 -3.83 33.10 -18.01
N ASP A 35 -4.27 31.85 -18.13
CA ASP A 35 -4.87 31.31 -19.33
C ASP A 35 -6.13 30.51 -19.00
N GLN A 36 -7.18 30.67 -19.82
CA GLN A 36 -8.43 29.94 -19.70
C GLN A 36 -8.69 29.14 -20.96
N ARG A 37 -8.49 27.82 -20.90
CA ARG A 37 -8.80 26.89 -22.00
C ARG A 37 -9.57 25.67 -21.47
N PHE A 38 -8.89 24.78 -20.75
CA PHE A 38 -9.49 23.62 -20.09
C PHE A 38 -9.70 23.87 -18.58
N GLY A 39 -10.05 25.11 -18.24
CA GLY A 39 -9.97 25.66 -16.88
C GLY A 39 -8.97 26.81 -16.78
N TRP A 40 -8.93 27.45 -15.62
CA TRP A 40 -7.95 28.49 -15.29
C TRP A 40 -6.59 27.86 -14.97
N ASN A 41 -5.55 28.27 -15.69
CA ASN A 41 -4.19 27.77 -15.53
C ASN A 41 -3.18 28.92 -15.49
N PHE A 42 -2.10 28.73 -14.74
CA PHE A 42 -0.89 29.55 -14.85
C PHE A 42 0.10 28.85 -15.77
N GLN A 43 0.46 29.49 -16.86
CA GLN A 43 1.40 28.98 -17.86
C GLN A 43 2.77 29.66 -17.70
N PRO A 44 3.88 28.91 -17.71
CA PRO A 44 5.22 29.48 -17.83
C PRO A 44 5.34 30.36 -19.09
N THR A 45 6.13 31.43 -19.03
CA THR A 45 6.40 32.31 -20.19
C THR A 45 7.37 31.71 -21.21
N GLY A 46 7.99 30.57 -20.88
CA GLY A 46 8.88 29.82 -21.74
C GLY A 46 8.72 28.32 -21.54
N GLN A 47 9.27 27.53 -22.46
CA GLN A 47 9.18 26.07 -22.38
C GLN A 47 9.96 25.54 -21.17
N VAL A 48 9.31 24.72 -20.36
CA VAL A 48 9.94 24.04 -19.21
C VAL A 48 10.48 22.68 -19.66
N VAL A 49 11.79 22.47 -19.56
CA VAL A 49 12.47 21.23 -19.96
C VAL A 49 13.42 20.76 -18.86
N GLY A 50 13.23 19.53 -18.37
CA GLY A 50 14.06 18.99 -17.30
C GLY A 50 13.72 19.56 -15.91
N ALA A 51 14.33 18.97 -14.89
CA ALA A 51 14.15 19.36 -13.50
C ALA A 51 14.67 20.78 -13.19
N ASP A 52 15.78 21.19 -13.82
CA ASP A 52 16.49 22.45 -13.52
C ASP A 52 16.17 23.59 -14.50
N SER A 53 15.05 23.48 -15.23
CA SER A 53 14.62 24.45 -16.23
C SER A 53 14.58 25.86 -15.66
N LYS A 54 15.33 26.80 -16.26
CA LYS A 54 15.27 28.23 -15.92
C LYS A 54 13.94 28.88 -16.28
N CYS A 55 13.14 28.23 -17.12
CA CYS A 55 11.77 28.65 -17.42
C CYS A 55 10.75 28.14 -16.38
N SER A 56 11.16 27.37 -15.37
CA SER A 56 10.28 26.99 -14.25
C SER A 56 9.85 28.25 -13.52
N PRO A 57 8.54 28.58 -13.45
CA PRO A 57 8.09 29.79 -12.79
C PRO A 57 7.86 29.59 -11.29
N ILE A 58 8.08 28.38 -10.78
CA ILE A 58 7.80 28.03 -9.39
C ILE A 58 9.02 27.47 -8.68
N GLU A 59 9.07 27.76 -7.39
CA GLU A 59 9.86 27.03 -6.40
C GLU A 59 8.94 26.46 -5.32
N ALA A 60 9.36 25.37 -4.69
CA ALA A 60 8.65 24.76 -3.57
C ALA A 60 9.65 24.31 -2.51
N GLY A 61 9.23 24.37 -1.25
CA GLY A 61 9.98 23.78 -0.14
C GLY A 61 9.51 22.37 0.20
N ASN A 62 10.37 21.59 0.84
CA ASN A 62 9.97 20.34 1.49
C ASN A 62 9.64 20.61 2.97
N ASN A 63 8.38 20.92 3.25
CA ASN A 63 7.89 21.11 4.62
C ASN A 63 7.46 19.77 5.29
N ARG A 64 7.92 18.61 4.79
CA ARG A 64 7.65 17.33 5.43
C ARG A 64 8.55 17.20 6.66
N PRO A 65 7.99 17.05 7.87
CA PRO A 65 8.81 16.72 9.03
C PRO A 65 9.61 15.44 8.77
N ALA A 66 10.90 15.44 9.11
CA ALA A 66 11.76 14.26 8.96
C ALA A 66 11.29 13.10 9.85
N HIS A 67 10.60 13.43 10.95
CA HIS A 67 10.03 12.48 11.89
C HIS A 67 8.60 12.88 12.26
N PRO A 68 7.72 11.91 12.53
CA PRO A 68 6.41 12.20 13.09
C PRO A 68 6.55 12.92 14.44
N PRO A 69 5.65 13.85 14.79
CA PRO A 69 5.61 14.44 16.12
C PRO A 69 5.48 13.36 17.20
N ALA A 70 6.10 13.59 18.36
CA ALA A 70 5.93 12.71 19.51
C ALA A 70 4.49 12.79 20.03
N VAL A 71 3.81 11.64 20.08
CA VAL A 71 2.44 11.51 20.62
C VAL A 71 2.42 10.86 22.01
N GLY A 72 3.60 10.52 22.56
CA GLY A 72 3.74 9.77 23.81
C GLY A 72 3.47 8.26 23.66
N GLY A 73 3.57 7.52 24.76
CA GLY A 73 3.32 6.07 24.80
C GLY A 73 4.47 5.20 24.28
N ASN A 74 4.25 3.88 24.31
CA ASN A 74 5.22 2.85 23.91
C ASN A 74 4.65 1.82 22.93
N VAL A 75 3.46 2.07 22.36
CA VAL A 75 2.80 1.20 21.38
C VAL A 75 2.82 1.85 20.01
N LYS A 76 3.20 1.10 18.98
CA LYS A 76 3.22 1.51 17.58
C LYS A 76 2.09 0.82 16.81
N LEU A 77 1.24 1.63 16.20
CA LEU A 77 0.13 1.19 15.37
C LEU A 77 0.41 1.55 13.91
N ALA A 78 0.06 0.65 12.99
CA ALA A 78 0.05 0.93 11.56
C ALA A 78 -1.26 0.46 10.92
N SER A 79 -1.64 1.10 9.81
CA SER A 79 -2.67 0.63 8.88
C SER A 79 -1.99 0.47 7.51
N PHE A 80 -2.32 -0.62 6.83
CA PHE A 80 -1.64 -1.04 5.62
C PHE A 80 -2.63 -1.63 4.62
N ASN A 81 -2.95 -0.83 3.61
CA ASN A 81 -3.73 -1.29 2.46
C ASN A 81 -2.78 -2.01 1.50
N MET A 82 -3.06 -3.29 1.26
CA MET A 82 -2.20 -4.17 0.45
C MET A 82 -2.45 -4.09 -1.06
N LEU A 83 -3.44 -3.29 -1.48
CA LEU A 83 -3.84 -3.13 -2.87
C LEU A 83 -4.24 -4.49 -3.49
N SER A 84 -5.21 -5.13 -2.84
CA SER A 84 -5.76 -6.45 -3.18
C SER A 84 -4.73 -7.60 -3.10
N TYR A 85 -4.36 -8.01 -1.87
CA TYR A 85 -3.61 -9.26 -1.62
C TYR A 85 -4.52 -10.48 -1.71
N PHE A 86 -4.60 -11.04 -2.92
CA PHE A 86 -5.53 -12.10 -3.30
C PHE A 86 -4.69 -13.29 -3.78
N THR A 87 -4.93 -14.45 -3.17
CA THR A 87 -4.13 -15.66 -3.43
C THR A 87 -4.59 -16.40 -4.68
N ASP A 88 -5.85 -16.21 -5.08
CA ASP A 88 -6.40 -16.69 -6.33
C ASP A 88 -6.04 -15.69 -7.46
N VAL A 89 -5.42 -16.19 -8.54
CA VAL A 89 -4.83 -15.34 -9.59
C VAL A 89 -5.68 -15.30 -10.86
N GLY A 90 -5.59 -14.18 -11.60
CA GLY A 90 -6.33 -13.93 -12.83
C GLY A 90 -6.22 -15.00 -13.90
N GLN A 91 -5.01 -15.51 -14.13
CA GLN A 91 -4.74 -16.47 -15.20
C GLN A 91 -5.50 -17.80 -15.05
N ASP A 92 -5.96 -18.14 -13.85
CA ASP A 92 -6.65 -19.40 -13.56
C ASP A 92 -8.19 -19.24 -13.70
N GLU A 93 -8.68 -18.01 -13.88
CA GLU A 93 -10.09 -17.70 -14.11
C GLU A 93 -10.41 -17.63 -15.62
N PRO A 94 -11.39 -18.40 -16.12
CA PRO A 94 -11.83 -18.31 -17.52
C PRO A 94 -12.24 -16.89 -17.92
N ASP A 95 -11.87 -16.48 -19.13
CA ASP A 95 -12.18 -15.16 -19.72
C ASP A 95 -11.64 -13.94 -18.94
N CYS A 96 -10.78 -14.17 -17.94
CA CYS A 96 -10.15 -13.09 -17.18
C CYS A 96 -9.11 -12.34 -18.00
N LYS A 97 -9.21 -11.00 -18.01
CA LYS A 97 -8.25 -10.13 -18.69
C LYS A 97 -7.16 -9.67 -17.71
N ALA A 98 -6.08 -9.12 -18.26
CA ALA A 98 -5.00 -8.54 -17.48
C ALA A 98 -4.87 -7.04 -17.73
N TYR A 99 -4.46 -6.30 -16.71
CA TYR A 99 -3.67 -5.09 -16.89
C TYR A 99 -2.21 -5.49 -17.12
N VAL A 100 -1.57 -4.83 -18.08
CA VAL A 100 -0.15 -5.04 -18.39
C VAL A 100 0.67 -3.83 -17.96
N ASP A 101 1.91 -4.08 -17.55
CA ASP A 101 2.87 -3.02 -17.25
C ASP A 101 3.48 -2.42 -18.53
N HIS A 102 4.46 -1.52 -18.36
CA HIS A 102 5.16 -0.85 -19.47
C HIS A 102 5.82 -1.85 -20.44
N ASP A 103 6.29 -2.98 -19.93
CA ASP A 103 6.96 -4.03 -20.69
C ASP A 103 5.96 -5.05 -21.27
N SER A 104 4.66 -4.74 -21.23
CA SER A 104 3.56 -5.62 -21.63
C SER A 104 3.44 -6.91 -20.82
N THR A 105 4.00 -6.94 -19.60
CA THR A 105 3.87 -8.09 -18.69
C THR A 105 2.52 -8.05 -17.98
N PRO A 106 1.72 -9.13 -17.98
CA PRO A 106 0.49 -9.21 -17.21
C PRO A 106 0.74 -9.18 -15.69
N VAL A 107 0.22 -8.15 -15.01
CA VAL A 107 0.50 -7.92 -13.58
C VAL A 107 -0.73 -8.00 -12.69
N SER A 108 -1.89 -7.52 -13.13
CA SER A 108 -3.10 -7.44 -12.29
C SER A 108 -4.33 -7.91 -13.04
N ALA A 109 -5.26 -8.55 -12.36
CA ALA A 109 -6.52 -8.99 -12.94
C ALA A 109 -7.37 -7.79 -13.39
N ASN A 110 -8.09 -7.95 -14.51
CA ASN A 110 -8.92 -6.93 -15.11
C ASN A 110 -10.25 -7.53 -15.56
N SER A 111 -11.36 -6.99 -15.03
CA SER A 111 -12.71 -7.44 -15.37
C SER A 111 -12.95 -8.93 -15.06
N CYS A 112 -12.39 -9.42 -13.95
CA CYS A 112 -12.50 -10.78 -13.45
C CYS A 112 -13.15 -10.79 -12.05
N LEU A 113 -13.58 -11.95 -11.57
CA LEU A 113 -13.99 -12.11 -10.17
C LEU A 113 -12.78 -12.03 -9.23
N VAL A 114 -11.62 -12.56 -9.61
CA VAL A 114 -10.36 -12.27 -8.89
C VAL A 114 -9.89 -10.84 -9.17
N ARG A 115 -9.35 -10.17 -8.15
CA ARG A 115 -9.00 -8.73 -8.21
C ARG A 115 -7.53 -8.42 -7.94
N GLY A 116 -6.74 -9.41 -7.52
CA GLY A 116 -5.31 -9.21 -7.24
C GLY A 116 -4.44 -9.46 -8.46
N ALA A 117 -3.34 -10.18 -8.25
CA ALA A 117 -2.36 -10.46 -9.29
C ALA A 117 -2.93 -11.29 -10.44
N TYR A 118 -2.49 -11.01 -11.66
CA TYR A 118 -2.89 -11.82 -12.82
C TYR A 118 -2.13 -13.15 -12.88
N THR A 119 -0.83 -13.15 -12.56
CA THR A 119 0.02 -14.36 -12.62
C THR A 119 0.58 -14.72 -11.24
N PRO A 120 0.97 -15.99 -11.00
CA PRO A 120 1.67 -16.41 -9.78
C PRO A 120 2.97 -15.64 -9.57
N LYS A 121 3.66 -15.26 -10.65
CA LYS A 121 4.85 -14.40 -10.58
C LYS A 121 4.50 -13.01 -10.05
N ALA A 122 3.47 -12.37 -10.60
CA ALA A 122 3.03 -11.05 -10.13
C ALA A 122 2.57 -11.11 -8.66
N PHE A 123 1.91 -12.20 -8.26
CA PHE A 123 1.54 -12.44 -6.87
C PHE A 123 2.77 -12.59 -5.97
N ALA A 124 3.77 -13.36 -6.38
CA ALA A 124 5.01 -13.53 -5.62
C ALA A 124 5.77 -12.19 -5.46
N ASP A 125 5.83 -11.39 -6.52
CA ASP A 125 6.45 -10.06 -6.50
C ASP A 125 5.69 -9.10 -5.55
N GLN A 126 4.35 -9.12 -5.59
CA GLN A 126 3.48 -8.36 -4.67
C GLN A 126 3.70 -8.80 -3.21
N GLN A 127 3.66 -10.11 -2.95
CA GLN A 127 3.85 -10.68 -1.63
C GLN A 127 5.21 -10.31 -1.05
N ALA A 128 6.28 -10.41 -1.84
CA ALA A 128 7.63 -10.06 -1.37
C ALA A 128 7.69 -8.59 -0.91
N LYS A 129 7.06 -7.67 -1.67
CA LYS A 129 6.96 -6.25 -1.30
C LYS A 129 6.14 -6.04 -0.03
N ILE A 130 4.98 -6.68 0.09
CA ILE A 130 4.10 -6.57 1.26
C ILE A 130 4.78 -7.12 2.52
N VAL A 131 5.38 -8.31 2.45
CA VAL A 131 6.09 -8.93 3.57
C VAL A 131 7.27 -8.08 4.02
N THR A 132 8.04 -7.54 3.07
CA THR A 132 9.15 -6.62 3.37
C THR A 132 8.65 -5.35 4.04
N ALA A 133 7.56 -4.77 3.53
CA ALA A 133 6.97 -3.56 4.10
C ALA A 133 6.45 -3.79 5.52
N ILE A 134 5.64 -4.82 5.75
CA ILE A 134 5.07 -5.14 7.07
C ILE A 134 6.19 -5.40 8.10
N ASN A 135 7.19 -6.21 7.76
CA ASN A 135 8.32 -6.47 8.66
C ASN A 135 9.19 -5.22 8.91
N GLY A 136 9.22 -4.28 7.96
CA GLY A 136 9.93 -3.00 8.07
C GLY A 136 9.18 -1.92 8.86
N LEU A 137 7.87 -2.05 9.10
CA LEU A 137 7.08 -1.04 9.82
C LEU A 137 7.55 -0.85 11.27
N GLY A 138 8.07 -1.92 11.89
CA GLY A 138 8.40 -1.93 13.32
C GLY A 138 7.20 -1.60 14.21
N ALA A 139 5.99 -1.92 13.74
CA ALA A 139 4.74 -1.71 14.46
C ALA A 139 4.43 -2.92 15.35
N ASP A 140 3.78 -2.67 16.49
CA ASP A 140 3.32 -3.72 17.41
C ASP A 140 1.98 -4.30 16.95
N VAL A 141 1.14 -3.46 16.32
CA VAL A 141 -0.16 -3.86 15.76
C VAL A 141 -0.31 -3.24 14.37
N VAL A 142 -0.74 -4.06 13.41
CA VAL A 142 -1.00 -3.66 12.02
C VAL A 142 -2.45 -3.98 11.66
N SER A 143 -3.21 -2.96 11.26
CA SER A 143 -4.49 -3.12 10.54
C SER A 143 -4.21 -3.40 9.08
N LEU A 144 -4.87 -4.40 8.52
CA LEU A 144 -4.74 -4.78 7.11
C LEU A 144 -6.02 -4.46 6.37
N GLU A 145 -5.90 -3.76 5.24
CA GLU A 145 -6.98 -3.57 4.30
C GLU A 145 -6.71 -4.32 3.00
N GLU A 146 -7.79 -4.72 2.32
CA GLU A 146 -7.74 -5.45 1.03
C GLU A 146 -7.05 -6.82 1.08
N VAL A 147 -7.23 -7.55 2.18
CA VAL A 147 -7.06 -9.02 2.19
C VAL A 147 -8.25 -9.63 1.44
N GLU A 148 -8.00 -10.60 0.57
CA GLU A 148 -9.06 -11.32 -0.13
C GLU A 148 -10.04 -12.00 0.82
N ASN A 149 -11.33 -11.89 0.47
CA ASN A 149 -12.39 -12.66 1.09
C ASN A 149 -12.55 -14.00 0.36
N SER A 150 -11.73 -14.99 0.73
CA SER A 150 -11.56 -16.24 -0.05
C SER A 150 -12.86 -17.00 -0.31
N VAL A 151 -13.91 -16.87 0.53
CA VAL A 151 -15.20 -17.54 0.28
C VAL A 151 -15.96 -17.04 -0.96
N GLN A 152 -15.60 -15.87 -1.50
CA GLN A 152 -16.20 -15.34 -2.72
C GLN A 152 -15.70 -16.08 -3.98
N ILE A 153 -14.60 -16.83 -3.87
CA ILE A 153 -14.02 -17.60 -4.97
C ILE A 153 -14.79 -18.93 -5.11
N THR A 154 -15.92 -18.86 -5.81
CA THR A 154 -16.92 -19.95 -5.82
C THR A 154 -16.48 -21.21 -6.57
N TRP A 155 -15.50 -21.12 -7.48
CA TRP A 155 -14.95 -22.28 -8.17
C TRP A 155 -13.95 -23.06 -7.31
N HIS A 156 -13.34 -22.44 -6.29
CA HIS A 156 -12.46 -23.12 -5.35
C HIS A 156 -13.24 -23.69 -4.15
N ARG A 157 -14.13 -24.66 -4.42
CA ARG A 157 -15.01 -25.24 -3.40
C ARG A 157 -14.22 -25.80 -2.21
N GLY A 158 -14.66 -25.44 -1.00
CA GLY A 158 -14.05 -25.91 0.25
C GLY A 158 -12.85 -25.10 0.74
N GLN A 159 -12.47 -24.02 0.06
CA GLN A 159 -11.47 -23.08 0.54
C GLN A 159 -11.90 -22.47 1.88
N SER A 160 -10.97 -22.37 2.83
CA SER A 160 -11.20 -21.71 4.10
C SER A 160 -11.50 -20.23 3.88
N ARG A 161 -12.41 -19.65 4.66
CA ARG A 161 -12.65 -18.20 4.67
C ARG A 161 -11.39 -17.38 4.95
N ASP A 162 -10.48 -17.93 5.75
CA ASP A 162 -9.24 -17.28 6.17
C ASP A 162 -8.05 -17.66 5.27
N ALA A 163 -8.25 -18.31 4.12
CA ALA A 163 -7.15 -18.87 3.32
C ALA A 163 -6.08 -17.83 2.96
N SER A 164 -6.49 -16.67 2.43
CA SER A 164 -5.54 -15.63 2.01
C SER A 164 -4.82 -15.00 3.22
N LEU A 165 -5.52 -14.83 4.36
CA LEU A 165 -4.90 -14.35 5.59
C LEU A 165 -3.89 -15.35 6.18
N VAL A 166 -4.24 -16.64 6.20
CA VAL A 166 -3.35 -17.71 6.65
C VAL A 166 -2.11 -17.79 5.77
N HIS A 167 -2.28 -17.63 4.45
CA HIS A 167 -1.18 -17.58 3.50
C HIS A 167 -0.23 -16.41 3.79
N LEU A 168 -0.76 -15.20 4.00
CA LEU A 168 0.03 -14.02 4.35
C LEU A 168 0.81 -14.24 5.65
N VAL A 169 0.16 -14.74 6.70
CA VAL A 169 0.80 -15.02 7.99
C VAL A 169 1.90 -16.07 7.85
N GLY A 170 1.68 -17.10 7.04
CA GLY A 170 2.71 -18.08 6.70
C GLY A 170 3.93 -17.43 6.04
N ALA A 171 3.70 -16.54 5.08
CA ALA A 171 4.77 -15.80 4.39
C ALA A 171 5.53 -14.86 5.35
N LEU A 172 4.82 -14.15 6.22
CA LEU A 172 5.41 -13.27 7.23
C LEU A 172 6.28 -14.06 8.23
N ASN A 173 5.75 -15.16 8.77
CA ASN A 173 6.48 -16.01 9.72
C ASN A 173 7.70 -16.67 9.07
N LYS A 174 7.59 -17.10 7.80
CA LYS A 174 8.72 -17.63 7.04
C LYS A 174 9.83 -16.59 6.88
N ALA A 175 9.48 -15.32 6.63
CA ALA A 175 10.44 -14.24 6.48
C ALA A 175 11.03 -13.75 7.81
N ALA A 176 10.26 -13.81 8.90
CA ALA A 176 10.71 -13.41 10.24
C ALA A 176 11.74 -14.39 10.85
N GLY A 177 11.72 -15.66 10.42
CA GLY A 177 12.60 -16.69 10.94
C GLY A 177 12.30 -17.07 12.40
N SER A 178 13.20 -17.82 13.04
CA SER A 178 13.00 -18.34 14.40
C SER A 178 13.20 -17.30 15.51
N THR A 179 13.71 -16.12 15.19
CA THR A 179 14.03 -15.04 16.14
C THR A 179 13.12 -13.81 16.00
N GLY A 180 12.25 -13.77 14.99
CA GLY A 180 11.32 -12.68 14.76
C GLY A 180 9.97 -12.87 15.46
N SER A 181 9.19 -11.80 15.55
CA SER A 181 7.81 -11.85 16.07
C SER A 181 6.97 -12.87 15.30
N THR A 182 6.20 -13.69 16.02
CA THR A 182 5.26 -14.64 15.40
C THR A 182 3.93 -13.94 15.12
N PHE A 183 3.54 -13.90 13.86
CA PHE A 183 2.22 -13.46 13.44
C PHE A 183 1.20 -14.58 13.62
N LEU A 184 0.01 -14.23 14.10
CA LEU A 184 -1.10 -15.16 14.31
C LEU A 184 -2.27 -14.77 13.42
N ALA A 185 -2.69 -15.66 12.52
CA ALA A 185 -3.83 -15.43 11.63
C ALA A 185 -5.16 -15.35 12.37
N ARG A 186 -5.23 -15.95 13.56
CA ARG A 186 -6.37 -15.87 14.47
C ARG A 186 -5.83 -15.86 15.90
N PRO A 187 -6.31 -14.99 16.80
CA PRO A 187 -6.27 -15.35 18.21
C PRO A 187 -7.05 -16.67 18.32
N SER A 188 -6.40 -17.73 18.80
CA SER A 188 -7.17 -18.90 19.24
C SER A 188 -8.15 -18.35 20.26
N CYS A 189 -9.45 -18.30 19.93
CA CYS A 189 -10.46 -18.01 20.94
C CYS A 189 -10.24 -19.07 22.00
N PRO A 190 -9.69 -18.75 23.19
CA PRO A 190 -9.67 -19.73 24.24
C PRO A 190 -11.16 -19.93 24.48
N ARG A 191 -11.68 -21.15 24.24
CA ARG A 191 -12.90 -21.55 24.93
C ARG A 191 -12.59 -21.27 26.38
N MET A 192 -13.18 -20.21 26.95
CA MET A 192 -13.19 -20.03 28.39
C MET A 192 -13.74 -21.34 28.92
N LYS A 193 -12.87 -22.19 29.47
CA LYS A 193 -13.31 -23.38 30.17
C LYS A 193 -14.22 -22.85 31.27
N THR A 194 -15.50 -23.17 31.21
CA THR A 194 -16.54 -22.81 32.19
C THR A 194 -16.33 -23.50 33.55
N SER A 195 -15.08 -23.57 34.03
CA SER A 195 -14.73 -24.16 35.32
C SER A 195 -14.52 -23.14 36.43
N PHE A 196 -14.62 -21.83 36.17
CA PHE A 196 -14.49 -20.81 37.22
C PHE A 196 -15.85 -20.44 37.81
N ALA A 197 -16.54 -21.44 38.39
CA ALA A 197 -17.78 -21.24 39.14
C ALA A 197 -17.92 -22.24 40.29
N ARG A 198 -16.87 -22.38 41.12
CA ARG A 198 -16.99 -22.81 42.52
C ARG A 198 -15.64 -22.66 43.21
N HIS A 199 -15.45 -21.58 43.98
CA HIS A 199 -14.62 -21.48 45.21
C HIS A 199 -14.38 -20.01 45.60
N LEU A 200 -15.46 -19.24 45.76
CA LEU A 200 -15.41 -17.97 46.52
C LEU A 200 -16.73 -17.84 47.31
N SER A 201 -16.87 -18.67 48.33
CA SER A 201 -17.72 -18.38 49.48
C SER A 201 -17.01 -18.94 50.71
N THR A 202 -17.02 -18.17 51.79
CA THR A 202 -16.27 -18.32 53.05
C THR A 202 -14.86 -17.70 53.08
N LYS A 203 -14.79 -16.37 53.07
CA LYS A 203 -13.78 -15.63 53.87
C LYS A 203 -14.11 -14.13 54.02
N TRP A 204 -15.34 -13.81 54.45
CA TRP A 204 -15.63 -12.54 55.11
C TRP A 204 -16.69 -12.81 56.18
N ALA A 205 -16.21 -13.18 57.36
CA ALA A 205 -16.95 -13.23 58.62
C ALA A 205 -16.00 -12.78 59.72
N ARG A 206 -15.84 -11.47 59.84
CA ARG A 206 -15.72 -10.67 61.07
C ARG A 206 -15.52 -9.20 60.70
#